data_AF-A0A920K731-F1
#
_entry.id   AF-A0A920K731-F1
#
_cell.length_a   1.000
_cell.length_b   1.000
_cell.length_c   1.000
_cell.angle_alpha   90.00
_cell.angle_beta   90.00
_cell.angle_gamma   90.00
#
_symmetry.space_group_name_H-M   'P 1'
#
loop_
_entity.id
_entity.type
_entity.pdbx_description
1 polymer ?
#
loop_
_entity_poly.entity_id
_entity_poly.type
_entity_poly.pdbx_seq_one_letter_code
_entity_poly.pdbx_strand_id
1 'polypeptide(L)'
;MGPEGAARIIFREDAADPEKLAAKTDEYREKFANPFVAAGRGYLDDIIMPRNSRRRISRALSMLADKQLENPPRKHDNLPL
;
A
#
# COMPACT_ATOMS: atom_id res chain seq x y z
N MET A 1 1.56 -8.48 -2.96
CA MET A 1 1.04 -9.65 -3.72
C MET A 1 -0.28 -9.27 -4.37
N GLY A 2 -0.63 -9.85 -5.52
CA GLY A 2 -1.92 -9.59 -6.18
C GLY A 2 -3.08 -10.32 -5.50
N PRO A 3 -4.33 -9.84 -5.63
CA PRO A 3 -5.52 -10.43 -5.00
C PRO A 3 -5.71 -11.92 -5.34
N GLU A 4 -5.51 -12.29 -6.61
CA GLU A 4 -5.69 -13.67 -7.09
C GLU A 4 -4.65 -14.62 -6.48
N GLY A 5 -3.38 -14.20 -6.43
CA GLY A 5 -2.31 -15.00 -5.81
C GLY A 5 -2.53 -15.15 -4.30
N ALA A 6 -2.99 -14.10 -3.63
CA ALA A 6 -3.34 -14.16 -2.21
C ALA A 6 -4.54 -15.09 -1.97
N ALA A 7 -5.60 -14.99 -2.79
CA ALA A 7 -6.79 -15.82 -2.69
C ALA A 7 -6.48 -17.30 -2.90
N ARG A 8 -5.60 -17.67 -3.85
CA ARG A 8 -5.16 -19.07 -4.05
C ARG A 8 -4.44 -19.67 -2.84
N ILE A 9 -3.68 -18.86 -2.11
CA ILE A 9 -2.94 -19.33 -0.93
C ILE A 9 -3.89 -19.44 0.27
N ILE A 10 -4.75 -18.45 0.47
CA ILE A 10 -5.65 -18.36 1.63
C ILE A 10 -6.84 -19.34 1.49
N PHE A 11 -7.43 -19.42 0.30
CA PHE A 11 -8.56 -20.29 -0.04
C PHE A 11 -8.11 -21.49 -0.86
N ARG A 12 -7.04 -22.16 -0.41
CA ARG A 12 -6.40 -23.25 -1.15
C ARG A 12 -7.34 -24.41 -1.47
N GLU A 13 -8.30 -24.70 -0.60
CA GLU A 13 -9.28 -25.77 -0.78
C GLU A 13 -10.29 -25.46 -1.89
N ASP A 14 -10.70 -24.18 -2.00
CA ASP A 14 -11.60 -23.69 -3.04
C ASP A 14 -10.87 -23.37 -4.35
N ALA A 15 -9.54 -23.24 -4.32
CA ALA A 15 -8.72 -22.85 -5.47
C ALA A 15 -8.67 -23.90 -6.60
N ALA A 16 -9.14 -25.12 -6.34
CA ALA A 16 -9.28 -26.17 -7.35
C ALA A 16 -10.47 -25.91 -8.30
N ASP A 17 -11.44 -25.10 -7.86
CA ASP A 17 -12.61 -24.70 -8.64
C ASP A 17 -12.45 -23.26 -9.14
N PRO A 18 -12.34 -23.05 -10.48
CA PRO A 18 -12.13 -21.72 -11.05
C PRO A 18 -13.22 -20.70 -10.68
N GLU A 19 -14.48 -21.13 -10.54
CA GLU A 19 -15.60 -20.23 -10.24
C GLU A 19 -15.55 -19.78 -8.78
N LYS A 20 -15.29 -20.71 -7.85
CA LYS A 20 -15.11 -20.38 -6.44
C LYS A 20 -13.89 -19.50 -6.21
N LEU A 21 -12.80 -19.78 -6.91
CA LEU A 21 -11.60 -18.95 -6.82
C LEU A 21 -11.83 -17.53 -7.33
N ALA A 22 -12.58 -17.36 -8.42
CA ALA A 22 -12.93 -16.05 -8.95
C ALA A 22 -13.76 -15.26 -7.91
N ALA A 23 -14.81 -15.88 -7.35
CA ALA A 23 -15.63 -15.26 -6.31
C ALA A 23 -14.80 -14.87 -5.07
N LYS A 24 -13.88 -15.73 -4.64
CA LYS A 24 -12.97 -15.44 -3.52
C LYS A 24 -11.94 -14.37 -3.83
N THR A 25 -11.50 -14.27 -5.08
CA THR A 25 -10.59 -13.22 -5.54
C THR A 25 -11.28 -11.86 -5.52
N ASP A 26 -12.53 -11.78 -5.96
CA ASP A 26 -13.31 -10.55 -5.93
C ASP A 26 -13.65 -10.14 -4.50
N GLU A 27 -14.08 -11.09 -3.65
CA GLU A 27 -14.28 -10.86 -2.21
C GLU A 27 -13.00 -10.31 -1.56
N TYR A 28 -11.84 -10.89 -1.88
CA TYR A 28 -10.55 -10.44 -1.38
C TYR A 28 -10.20 -9.04 -1.88
N ARG A 29 -10.47 -8.76 -3.16
CA ARG A 29 -10.21 -7.45 -3.76
C ARG A 29 -11.05 -6.36 -3.07
N GLU A 30 -12.34 -6.60 -2.88
CA GLU A 30 -13.22 -5.65 -2.22
C GLU A 30 -12.84 -5.42 -0.77
N LYS A 31 -12.50 -6.47 -0.03
CA LYS A 31 -12.19 -6.35 1.41
C LYS A 31 -10.80 -5.80 1.69
N PHE A 32 -9.80 -6.20 0.91
CA PHE A 32 -8.39 -5.96 1.24
C PHE A 32 -7.64 -5.12 0.21
N ALA A 33 -7.98 -5.21 -1.08
CA ALA A 33 -7.29 -4.47 -2.14
C ALA A 33 -7.91 -3.08 -2.40
N ASN A 34 -8.25 -2.40 -1.30
CA ASN A 34 -8.76 -1.03 -1.31
C ASN A 34 -7.88 -0.14 -0.40
N PRO A 35 -7.88 1.18 -0.59
CA PRO A 35 -7.02 2.08 0.19
C PRO A 35 -7.45 2.22 1.65
N PHE A 36 -8.69 1.87 2.00
CA PHE A 36 -9.24 2.08 3.34
C PHE A 36 -8.61 1.16 4.38
N VAL A 37 -8.21 -0.06 4.01
CA VAL A 37 -7.52 -0.98 4.93
C VAL A 37 -6.18 -0.41 5.39
N ALA A 38 -5.41 0.19 4.48
CA ALA A 38 -4.14 0.82 4.81
C ALA A 38 -4.33 2.13 5.59
N ALA A 39 -5.35 2.91 5.25
CA ALA A 39 -5.71 4.13 5.97
C ALA A 39 -6.13 3.84 7.43
N GLY A 40 -6.92 2.78 7.67
CA GLY A 40 -7.33 2.38 9.02
C GLY A 40 -6.18 1.97 9.94
N ARG A 41 -5.00 1.67 9.38
CA ARG A 41 -3.76 1.38 10.13
C ARG A 41 -2.82 2.58 10.24
N GLY A 42 -3.16 3.72 9.65
CA GLY A 42 -2.29 4.91 9.61
C GLY A 42 -1.09 4.79 8.66
N TYR A 43 -1.09 3.82 7.74
CA TYR A 43 -0.04 3.73 6.71
C TYR A 43 -0.24 4.74 5.58
N LEU A 44 -1.48 5.20 5.39
CA LEU A 44 -1.84 6.29 4.49
C LEU A 44 -2.39 7.45 5.33
N ASP A 45 -1.88 8.65 5.09
CA ASP A 45 -2.35 9.86 5.79
C ASP A 45 -3.73 10.32 5.31
N ASP A 46 -4.04 10.18 4.01
CA ASP A 46 -5.28 10.65 3.40
C ASP A 46 -5.60 9.90 2.09
N ILE A 47 -6.89 9.81 1.74
CA ILE A 47 -7.38 9.32 0.44
C ILE A 47 -7.93 10.52 -0.34
N ILE A 48 -7.22 10.90 -1.40
CA ILE A 48 -7.47 12.16 -2.10
C ILE A 48 -8.12 11.95 -3.48
N MET A 49 -8.86 12.96 -3.93
CA MET A 49 -9.31 13.03 -5.33
C MET A 49 -8.10 13.22 -6.26
N PRO A 50 -8.00 12.50 -7.39
CA PRO A 50 -6.82 12.56 -8.27
C PRO A 50 -6.44 13.97 -8.75
N ARG A 51 -7.44 14.83 -9.00
CA ARG A 51 -7.23 16.24 -9.40
C ARG A 51 -6.56 17.10 -8.32
N ASN A 52 -6.62 16.69 -7.06
CA ASN A 52 -6.06 17.46 -5.93
C ASN A 52 -4.58 17.16 -5.67
N SER A 53 -3.98 16.18 -6.37
CA SER A 53 -2.61 15.71 -6.12
C SER A 53 -1.60 16.85 -6.11
N ARG A 54 -1.60 17.74 -7.11
CA ARG A 54 -0.68 18.90 -7.16
C ARG A 54 -0.77 19.76 -5.89
N ARG A 55 -1.99 20.15 -5.51
CA ARG A 55 -2.22 21.00 -4.33
C ARG A 55 -1.75 20.32 -3.04
N ARG A 56 -2.03 19.02 -2.90
CA ARG A 56 -1.64 18.23 -1.72
C ARG A 56 -0.12 18.10 -1.62
N ILE A 57 0.55 17.78 -2.72
CA ILE A 57 2.01 17.68 -2.79
C ILE A 57 2.68 19.02 -2.48
N SER A 58 2.25 20.12 -3.13
CA SER A 58 2.84 21.44 -2.88
C SER A 58 2.72 21.85 -1.42
N ARG A 59 1.57 21.63 -0.79
CA ARG A 59 1.37 21.93 0.63
C ARG A 59 2.28 21.07 1.53
N ALA A 60 2.38 19.77 1.25
CA ALA A 60 3.23 18.87 2.03
C ALA A 60 4.71 19.27 1.94
N LEU A 61 5.20 19.63 0.75
CA LEU A 61 6.56 20.13 0.56
C LEU A 61 6.82 21.44 1.31
N SER A 62 5.88 22.40 1.26
CA SER A 62 6.00 23.65 2.03
C SER A 62 6.03 23.41 3.53
N MET A 63 5.24 22.45 4.04
CA MET A 63 5.25 22.10 5.46
C MET A 63 6.57 21.44 5.89
N LEU A 64 7.20 20.67 5.00
CA LEU A 64 8.42 19.93 5.28
C LEU A 64 9.70 20.70 4.91
N ALA A 65 9.58 21.98 4.55
CA ALA A 65 10.69 22.79 4.04
C ALA A 65 11.88 22.85 5.02
N ASP A 66 11.60 22.92 6.32
CA ASP A 66 12.61 23.05 7.38
C ASP A 66 12.86 21.74 8.14
N LYS A 67 12.48 20.59 7.56
CA LYS A 67 12.68 19.29 8.21
C LYS A 67 14.17 18.97 8.34
N GLN A 68 14.66 18.89 9.57
CA GLN A 68 16.01 18.41 9.90
C GLN A 68 15.94 16.96 10.42
N LEU A 69 16.86 16.12 9.96
CA LEU A 69 17.01 14.73 10.41
C LEU A 69 18.48 14.34 10.41
N GLU A 70 18.94 13.77 11.51
CA GLU A 70 20.29 13.25 11.65
C GLU A 70 20.30 11.72 11.56
N ASN A 71 21.23 11.19 10.79
CA ASN A 71 21.46 9.75 10.70
C ASN A 71 22.57 9.32 11.68
N PRO A 72 22.62 8.05 12.10
CA PRO A 72 23.70 7.54 12.94
C PRO A 72 25.09 7.77 12.32
N PRO A 73 26.14 8.06 13.12
CA PRO A 73 27.47 8.35 12.61
C PRO A 73 28.11 7.10 11.97
N ARG A 74 28.58 7.23 10.73
CA ARG A 74 29.27 6.18 9.97
C ARG A 74 30.14 6.79 8.88
N LYS A 75 31.16 6.06 8.39
CA LYS A 75 32.02 6.52 7.28
C LYS A 75 31.26 6.59 5.95
N HIS A 76 30.51 5.53 5.63
CA HIS A 76 29.63 5.41 4.48
C HIS A 76 28.61 4.28 4.77
N ASP A 77 27.63 4.09 3.90
CA ASP A 77 26.77 2.90 3.95
C ASP A 77 27.41 1.68 3.28
N ASN A 78 26.71 0.55 3.31
CA ASN A 78 27.09 -0.68 2.62
C ASN A 78 25.89 -1.21 1.84
N LEU A 79 25.46 -0.44 0.84
CA LEU A 79 24.39 -0.86 -0.06
C LEU A 79 24.84 -2.09 -0.88
N PRO A 80 23.95 -3.09 -1.11
CA PRO A 80 24.27 -4.23 -1.97
C PRO A 80 24.77 -3.78 -3.36
N LEU A 81 25.84 -4.41 -3.85
CA LEU A 81 26.39 -4.22 -5.19
C LEU A 81 25.74 -5.15 -6.22
#